data_AF-H8L5V4-F1
#
_entry.id   AF-H8L5V4-F1
#
_cell.length_a   1.000
_cell.length_b   1.000
_cell.length_c   1.000
_cell.angle_alpha   90.00
_cell.angle_beta   90.00
_cell.angle_gamma   90.00
#
_symmetry.space_group_name_H-M   'P 1'
#
loop_
_entity.id
_entity.type
_entity.pdbx_description
1 polymer ?
#
loop_
_entity_poly.entity_id
_entity_poly.type
_entity_poly.pdbx_seq_one_letter_code
_entity_poly.pdbx_strand_id
1 'polypeptide(L)'
;MRGNPLGVCLSALDHPDALGATLRPEIEALLAQANVSLHDIQQRAWTMPLIHLRSAFEVGDLPETPAAFIPVPDDESTIAARACSIACLAVLNSDTISYGSENDGHLFVNLVPFRGEGEMAEKSKGSMRGHTDAVYFPVRGQLHELDKRIAPSPDFVCLSGLRNPDQIATTVMPLSVVLSQLSKHDIKELTKPQYVIRPQKTFTSGLKLIFGDTSPLAQPMKDIQLLFEAGDGYWIRYSHSASDSDYDSEAATSAAERFEQACLTCSTAVVIAPGDILIVNNRLGLHGRGVVGGEAGGTSRWLLRTYGLDTRKLNPAQRYLDSPYKLFP
;
A
#
# COMPACT_ATOMS: atom_id res chain seq x y z
N MET A 1 -11.25 -15.12 15.34
CA MET A 1 -12.36 -15.01 16.30
C MET A 1 -12.54 -16.23 17.22
N ARG A 2 -12.31 -17.49 16.80
CA ARG A 2 -12.32 -18.78 17.59
C ARG A 2 -12.66 -18.74 19.10
N GLY A 3 -13.85 -18.27 19.48
CA GLY A 3 -14.30 -18.23 20.88
C GLY A 3 -13.68 -17.12 21.75
N ASN A 4 -12.87 -16.22 21.20
CA ASN A 4 -12.35 -15.06 21.94
C ASN A 4 -13.39 -13.94 21.96
N PRO A 5 -13.63 -13.27 23.10
CA PRO A 5 -14.51 -12.11 23.16
C PRO A 5 -14.06 -10.98 22.23
N LEU A 6 -15.02 -10.27 21.63
CA LEU A 6 -14.76 -9.17 20.69
C LEU A 6 -13.75 -8.15 21.24
N GLY A 7 -13.91 -7.74 22.50
CA GLY A 7 -13.02 -6.77 23.15
C GLY A 7 -11.57 -7.23 23.28
N VAL A 8 -11.34 -8.53 23.46
CA VAL A 8 -9.98 -9.11 23.50
C VAL A 8 -9.36 -9.06 22.10
N CYS A 9 -10.13 -9.43 21.08
CA CYS A 9 -9.67 -9.36 19.69
C CYS A 9 -9.35 -7.92 19.28
N LEU A 10 -10.18 -6.95 19.68
CA LEU A 10 -9.94 -5.53 19.43
C LEU A 10 -8.66 -5.02 20.08
N SER A 11 -8.47 -5.28 21.38
CA SER A 11 -7.25 -4.86 22.09
C SER A 11 -5.98 -5.48 21.49
N ALA A 12 -6.08 -6.70 20.93
CA ALA A 12 -4.94 -7.32 20.25
C ALA A 12 -4.53 -6.57 18.97
N LEU A 13 -5.44 -5.84 18.31
CA LEU A 13 -5.13 -5.06 17.11
C LEU A 13 -4.25 -3.83 17.41
N ASP A 14 -4.24 -3.34 18.65
CA ASP A 14 -3.39 -2.21 19.09
C ASP A 14 -1.90 -2.60 19.16
N HIS A 15 -1.62 -3.91 19.21
CA HIS A 15 -0.28 -4.50 19.27
C HIS A 15 -0.06 -5.49 18.12
N PRO A 16 0.01 -5.00 16.86
CA PRO A 16 0.05 -5.86 15.68
C PRO A 16 1.29 -6.75 15.60
N ASP A 17 2.41 -6.33 16.18
CA ASP A 17 3.63 -7.12 16.31
C ASP A 17 3.42 -8.34 17.20
N ALA A 18 2.84 -8.14 18.38
CA ALA A 18 2.51 -9.22 19.32
C ALA A 18 1.43 -10.15 18.75
N LEU A 19 0.41 -9.60 18.10
CA LEU A 19 -0.64 -10.39 17.45
C LEU A 19 -0.07 -11.22 16.30
N GLY A 20 0.75 -10.63 15.44
CA GLY A 20 1.43 -11.33 14.34
C GLY A 20 2.32 -12.47 14.84
N ALA A 21 3.11 -12.22 15.91
CA ALA A 21 3.94 -13.24 16.55
C ALA A 21 3.11 -14.39 17.14
N THR A 22 1.91 -14.08 17.66
CA THR A 22 0.99 -15.07 18.23
C THR A 22 0.35 -15.95 17.14
N LEU A 23 -0.02 -15.36 16.00
CA LEU A 23 -0.75 -16.07 14.93
C LEU A 23 0.18 -16.85 13.98
N ARG A 24 1.41 -16.38 13.78
CA ARG A 24 2.36 -16.96 12.81
C ARG A 24 2.64 -18.45 12.99
N PRO A 25 2.89 -19.00 14.20
CA PRO A 25 3.23 -20.41 14.37
C PRO A 25 2.14 -21.37 13.87
N GLU A 26 0.86 -21.00 14.03
CA GLU A 26 -0.24 -21.81 13.52
C GLU A 26 -0.28 -21.81 11.99
N ILE A 27 -0.08 -20.65 11.36
CA ILE A 27 -0.02 -20.55 9.90
C ILE A 27 1.15 -21.37 9.36
N GLU A 28 2.31 -21.30 10.00
CA GLU A 28 3.49 -22.10 9.63
C GLU A 28 3.20 -23.61 9.72
N ALA A 29 2.51 -24.06 10.77
CA ALA A 29 2.10 -25.45 10.90
C ALA A 29 1.12 -25.88 9.79
N LEU A 30 0.16 -25.03 9.42
CA LEU A 30 -0.78 -25.29 8.32
C LEU A 30 -0.09 -25.34 6.95
N LEU A 31 0.87 -24.43 6.71
CA LEU A 31 1.69 -24.45 5.50
C LEU A 31 2.52 -25.74 5.42
N ALA A 32 3.13 -26.16 6.53
CA ALA A 32 3.90 -27.40 6.59
C ALA A 32 3.03 -28.64 6.31
N GLN A 33 1.79 -28.68 6.82
CA GLN A 33 0.83 -29.75 6.50
C GLN A 33 0.48 -29.79 5.00
N ALA A 34 0.51 -28.65 4.32
CA ALA A 34 0.32 -28.54 2.88
C ALA A 34 1.62 -28.75 2.07
N ASN A 35 2.73 -29.15 2.70
CA ASN A 35 4.08 -29.26 2.10
C ASN A 35 4.57 -27.93 1.48
N VAL A 36 4.17 -26.80 2.07
CA VAL A 36 4.62 -25.46 1.67
C VAL A 36 5.56 -24.93 2.75
N SER A 37 6.77 -24.57 2.34
CA SER A 37 7.74 -23.94 3.26
C SER A 37 7.40 -22.47 3.48
N LEU A 38 7.43 -22.02 4.73
CA LEU A 38 7.32 -20.60 5.07
C LEU A 38 8.43 -19.77 4.38
N HIS A 39 9.64 -20.32 4.29
CA HIS A 39 10.74 -19.68 3.59
C HIS A 39 10.42 -19.47 2.10
N ASP A 40 9.81 -20.46 1.44
CA ASP A 40 9.47 -20.36 0.02
C ASP A 40 8.39 -19.30 -0.22
N ILE A 41 7.41 -19.19 0.68
CA ILE A 41 6.40 -18.11 0.64
C ILE A 41 7.07 -16.75 0.78
N GLN A 42 8.00 -16.60 1.73
CA GLN A 42 8.73 -15.37 1.94
C GLN A 42 9.56 -14.98 0.72
N GLN A 43 10.28 -15.93 0.10
CA GLN A 43 11.04 -15.67 -1.13
C GLN A 43 10.12 -15.30 -2.29
N ARG A 44 9.02 -16.04 -2.47
CA ARG A 44 8.05 -15.78 -3.55
C ARG A 44 7.40 -14.40 -3.46
N ALA A 45 7.15 -13.90 -2.25
CA ALA A 45 6.62 -12.55 -2.06
C ALA A 45 7.54 -11.45 -2.62
N TRP A 46 8.84 -11.72 -2.71
CA TRP A 46 9.86 -10.83 -3.28
C TRP A 46 10.17 -11.09 -4.76
N THR A 47 9.43 -11.98 -5.41
CA THR A 47 9.51 -12.20 -6.86
C THR A 47 8.17 -11.97 -7.57
N MET A 48 7.08 -11.87 -6.81
CA MET A 48 5.74 -11.70 -7.34
C MET A 48 5.24 -10.25 -7.13
N PRO A 49 4.60 -9.63 -8.13
CA PRO A 49 4.04 -8.28 -8.01
C PRO A 49 2.81 -8.26 -7.09
N LEU A 50 2.13 -9.41 -6.92
CA LEU A 50 0.97 -9.56 -6.06
C LEU A 50 0.86 -10.99 -5.51
N ILE A 51 0.17 -11.14 -4.39
CA ILE A 51 -0.33 -12.39 -3.83
C ILE A 51 -1.83 -12.21 -3.57
N HIS A 52 -2.68 -13.07 -4.15
CA HIS A 52 -4.11 -13.07 -3.90
C HIS A 52 -4.49 -14.27 -3.03
N LEU A 53 -4.80 -14.00 -1.77
CA LEU A 53 -5.30 -14.98 -0.82
C LEU A 53 -6.83 -14.97 -0.90
N ARG A 54 -7.40 -16.05 -1.43
CA ARG A 54 -8.84 -16.19 -1.56
C ARG A 54 -9.44 -16.76 -0.28
N SER A 55 -10.57 -16.20 0.16
CA SER A 55 -11.27 -16.66 1.38
C SER A 55 -10.34 -16.75 2.60
N ALA A 56 -9.48 -15.75 2.77
CA ALA A 56 -8.50 -15.65 3.86
C ALA A 56 -9.15 -15.39 5.23
N PHE A 57 -10.36 -14.83 5.24
CA PHE A 57 -11.17 -14.65 6.44
C PHE A 57 -12.66 -14.80 6.13
N GLU A 58 -13.44 -15.10 7.17
CA GLU A 58 -14.89 -15.20 7.07
C GLU A 58 -15.51 -13.80 7.13
N VAL A 59 -16.50 -13.56 6.28
CA VAL A 59 -17.31 -12.34 6.27
C VAL A 59 -18.74 -12.71 6.64
N GLY A 60 -19.20 -12.19 7.78
CA GLY A 60 -20.57 -12.33 8.25
C GLY A 60 -21.42 -11.13 7.86
N ASP A 61 -22.41 -10.83 8.70
CA ASP A 61 -23.22 -9.63 8.55
C ASP A 61 -22.36 -8.39 8.79
N LEU A 62 -22.26 -7.55 7.76
CA LEU A 62 -21.51 -6.31 7.82
C LEU A 62 -22.45 -5.13 8.08
N PRO A 63 -22.01 -4.12 8.86
CA PRO A 63 -22.75 -2.88 8.97
C PRO A 63 -22.83 -2.15 7.62
N GLU A 64 -23.56 -1.03 7.60
CA GLU A 64 -23.50 -0.11 6.47
C GLU A 64 -22.04 0.27 6.18
N THR A 65 -21.69 0.29 4.90
CA THR A 65 -20.38 0.76 4.44
C THR A 65 -20.13 2.16 5.00
N PRO A 66 -18.98 2.43 5.63
CA PRO A 66 -18.63 3.76 6.10
C PRO A 66 -18.56 4.77 4.95
N ALA A 67 -18.58 6.06 5.30
CA ALA A 67 -18.44 7.16 4.32
C ALA A 67 -17.15 7.97 4.50
N ALA A 68 -16.16 7.43 5.23
CA ALA A 68 -14.88 8.06 5.52
C ALA A 68 -13.77 7.02 5.66
N PHE A 69 -12.51 7.43 5.52
CA PHE A 69 -11.34 6.55 5.72
C PHE A 69 -11.31 5.93 7.11
N ILE A 70 -11.70 6.69 8.12
CA ILE A 70 -11.65 6.31 9.54
C ILE A 70 -12.89 6.86 10.27
N PRO A 71 -13.29 6.25 11.40
CA PRO A 71 -12.78 4.99 11.93
C PRO A 71 -13.24 3.77 11.10
N VAL A 72 -12.51 2.66 11.21
CA VAL A 72 -13.02 1.35 10.77
C VAL A 72 -14.00 0.85 11.84
N PRO A 73 -15.26 0.52 11.50
CA PRO A 73 -16.22 -0.01 12.48
C PRO A 73 -15.70 -1.27 13.15
N ASP A 74 -15.97 -1.42 14.45
CA ASP A 74 -15.61 -2.60 15.22
C ASP A 74 -16.71 -3.65 15.13
N ASP A 75 -16.62 -4.43 14.06
CA ASP A 75 -17.48 -5.55 13.71
C ASP A 75 -16.64 -6.84 13.61
N GLU A 76 -17.26 -8.01 13.78
CA GLU A 76 -16.55 -9.29 13.72
C GLU A 76 -15.79 -9.48 12.40
N SER A 77 -16.41 -9.09 11.27
CA SER A 77 -15.82 -9.24 9.94
C SER A 77 -14.66 -8.26 9.72
N THR A 78 -14.79 -7.02 10.21
CA THR A 78 -13.69 -6.04 10.10
C THR A 78 -12.53 -6.42 11.01
N ILE A 79 -12.78 -6.98 12.19
CA ILE A 79 -11.74 -7.48 13.10
C ILE A 79 -11.02 -8.68 12.48
N ALA A 80 -11.78 -9.62 11.88
CA ALA A 80 -11.20 -10.76 11.17
C ALA A 80 -10.30 -10.30 10.01
N ALA A 81 -10.76 -9.34 9.20
CA ALA A 81 -9.96 -8.76 8.12
C ALA A 81 -8.66 -8.13 8.63
N ARG A 82 -8.73 -7.32 9.70
CA ARG A 82 -7.59 -6.65 10.33
C ARG A 82 -6.58 -7.63 10.93
N ALA A 83 -7.06 -8.65 11.64
CA ALA A 83 -6.19 -9.67 12.24
C ALA A 83 -5.53 -10.55 11.16
N CYS A 84 -6.29 -10.95 10.12
CA CYS A 84 -5.74 -11.75 9.03
C CYS A 84 -4.70 -10.97 8.21
N SER A 85 -4.88 -9.67 7.96
CA SER A 85 -3.86 -8.87 7.26
C SER A 85 -2.58 -8.72 8.08
N ILE A 86 -2.69 -8.53 9.41
CA ILE A 86 -1.53 -8.57 10.32
C ILE A 86 -0.80 -9.90 10.21
N ALA A 87 -1.53 -11.02 10.28
CA ALA A 87 -0.94 -12.35 10.24
C ALA A 87 -0.25 -12.63 8.89
N CYS A 88 -0.87 -12.21 7.78
CA CYS A 88 -0.29 -12.31 6.44
C CYS A 88 1.04 -11.54 6.36
N LEU A 89 1.09 -10.31 6.86
CA LEU A 89 2.32 -9.51 6.86
C LEU A 89 3.41 -10.12 7.75
N ALA A 90 3.05 -10.62 8.94
CA ALA A 90 3.99 -11.30 9.84
C ALA A 90 4.62 -12.54 9.21
N VAL A 91 3.83 -13.32 8.45
CA VAL A 91 4.31 -14.47 7.64
C VAL A 91 5.34 -14.03 6.59
N LEU A 92 5.19 -12.82 6.02
CA LEU A 92 6.12 -12.24 5.05
C LEU A 92 7.34 -11.54 5.69
N ASN A 93 7.57 -11.70 7.00
CA ASN A 93 8.57 -10.95 7.78
C ASN A 93 8.42 -9.43 7.64
N SER A 94 7.18 -8.95 7.55
CA SER A 94 6.86 -7.53 7.55
C SER A 94 6.01 -7.19 8.77
N ASP A 95 6.32 -6.07 9.41
CA ASP A 95 5.47 -5.51 10.44
C ASP A 95 4.31 -4.76 9.80
N THR A 96 3.18 -4.76 10.49
CA THR A 96 2.03 -3.95 10.08
C THR A 96 2.26 -2.53 10.56
N ILE A 97 2.25 -1.57 9.64
CA ILE A 97 2.66 -0.18 9.93
C ILE A 97 1.64 0.85 9.45
N SER A 98 1.72 2.05 10.01
CA SER A 98 1.05 3.26 9.53
C SER A 98 2.03 4.44 9.48
N TYR A 99 1.60 5.56 8.91
CA TYR A 99 2.37 6.81 8.88
C TYR A 99 1.58 7.89 9.61
N GLY A 100 2.19 8.63 10.54
CA GLY A 100 1.49 9.68 11.30
C GLY A 100 0.93 10.80 10.43
N SER A 101 1.53 11.03 9.27
CA SER A 101 1.11 12.00 8.26
C SER A 101 -0.07 11.54 7.41
N GLU A 102 -0.52 10.29 7.52
CA GLU A 102 -1.63 9.75 6.75
C GLU A 102 -2.76 9.26 7.66
N ASN A 103 -3.99 9.76 7.46
CA ASN A 103 -5.19 9.34 8.18
C ASN A 103 -4.98 9.25 9.71
N ASP A 104 -4.34 10.26 10.29
CA ASP A 104 -4.01 10.37 11.72
C ASP A 104 -3.18 9.19 12.28
N GLY A 105 -2.45 8.48 11.42
CA GLY A 105 -1.66 7.31 11.82
C GLY A 105 -2.48 6.05 12.09
N HIS A 106 -3.74 5.96 11.63
CA HIS A 106 -4.52 4.74 11.76
C HIS A 106 -3.93 3.60 10.94
N LEU A 107 -3.87 2.40 11.55
CA LEU A 107 -3.29 1.20 10.96
C LEU A 107 -4.14 0.62 9.81
N PHE A 108 -5.45 0.81 9.91
CA PHE A 108 -6.45 0.31 8.97
C PHE A 108 -7.33 1.45 8.51
N VAL A 109 -7.57 1.51 7.19
CA VAL A 109 -8.42 2.56 6.61
C VAL A 109 -9.43 1.96 5.64
N ASN A 110 -10.64 2.51 5.66
CA ASN A 110 -11.72 2.16 4.73
C ASN A 110 -11.42 2.74 3.34
N LEU A 111 -11.41 1.89 2.33
CA LEU A 111 -11.46 2.30 0.92
C LEU A 111 -12.89 2.15 0.41
N VAL A 112 -13.63 3.25 0.47
CA VAL A 112 -15.08 3.34 0.21
C VAL A 112 -15.39 4.57 -0.65
N PRO A 113 -16.52 4.58 -1.37
CA PRO A 113 -17.04 5.81 -1.97
C PRO A 113 -17.38 6.84 -0.88
N PHE A 114 -17.06 8.11 -1.11
CA PHE A 114 -17.39 9.21 -0.20
C PHE A 114 -18.62 9.98 -0.66
N ARG A 115 -19.33 10.55 0.32
CA ARG A 115 -20.46 11.46 0.09
C ARG A 115 -19.96 12.85 -0.25
N GLY A 116 -20.82 13.63 -0.91
CA GLY A 116 -20.59 15.04 -1.20
C GLY A 116 -19.97 15.31 -2.56
N GLU A 117 -19.61 16.56 -2.77
CA GLU A 117 -19.00 17.10 -3.99
C GLU A 117 -17.51 17.39 -3.77
N GLY A 118 -16.78 17.58 -4.87
CA GLY A 118 -15.38 17.95 -4.86
C GLY A 118 -14.42 16.77 -5.03
N GLU A 119 -13.14 17.11 -5.14
CA GLU A 119 -12.14 16.22 -5.74
C GLU A 119 -11.94 14.90 -4.98
N MET A 120 -12.08 14.89 -3.65
CA MET A 120 -11.94 13.66 -2.86
C MET A 120 -13.12 12.70 -3.09
N ALA A 121 -14.35 13.23 -3.15
CA ALA A 121 -15.54 12.44 -3.45
C ALA A 121 -15.49 11.88 -4.88
N GLU A 122 -15.12 12.71 -5.86
CA GLU A 122 -14.90 12.29 -7.25
C GLU A 122 -13.83 11.19 -7.34
N LYS A 123 -12.67 11.39 -6.70
CA LYS A 123 -11.59 10.40 -6.68
C LYS A 123 -11.97 9.11 -5.97
N SER A 124 -12.83 9.14 -4.96
CA SER A 124 -13.29 7.91 -4.28
C SER A 124 -14.17 7.03 -5.18
N LYS A 125 -14.86 7.63 -6.16
CA LYS A 125 -15.75 6.95 -7.11
C LYS A 125 -15.10 6.67 -8.46
N GLY A 126 -14.08 7.44 -8.84
CA GLY A 126 -13.37 7.31 -10.10
C GLY A 126 -12.41 6.12 -10.19
N SER A 127 -11.86 5.92 -11.38
CA SER A 127 -10.75 5.01 -11.60
C SER A 127 -9.46 5.57 -11.00
N MET A 128 -8.53 4.67 -10.67
CA MET A 128 -7.20 5.03 -10.21
C MET A 128 -6.17 4.39 -11.13
N ARG A 129 -5.23 5.23 -11.56
CA ARG A 129 -4.12 4.83 -12.41
C ARG A 129 -3.02 4.17 -11.57
N GLY A 130 -2.12 3.44 -12.24
CA GLY A 130 -1.03 2.70 -11.60
C GLY A 130 -0.07 3.60 -10.81
N HIS A 131 0.07 3.35 -9.52
CA HIS A 131 1.01 4.06 -8.64
C HIS A 131 1.60 3.12 -7.59
N THR A 132 2.67 3.58 -6.93
CA THR A 132 3.16 3.02 -5.66
C THR A 132 2.63 3.84 -4.49
N ASP A 133 2.34 3.20 -3.37
CA ASP A 133 1.88 3.88 -2.16
C ASP A 133 3.01 4.47 -1.32
N ALA A 134 2.68 5.55 -0.61
CA ALA A 134 3.60 6.41 0.14
C ALA A 134 4.83 6.81 -0.68
N VAL A 135 4.63 7.04 -1.98
CA VAL A 135 5.69 7.34 -2.96
C VAL A 135 6.57 8.53 -2.57
N TYR A 136 6.09 9.43 -1.73
CA TYR A 136 6.87 10.57 -1.23
C TYR A 136 7.99 10.15 -0.26
N PHE A 137 7.93 8.95 0.32
CA PHE A 137 8.94 8.45 1.23
C PHE A 137 10.03 7.64 0.51
N PRO A 138 11.26 7.57 1.08
CA PRO A 138 12.34 6.82 0.46
C PRO A 138 11.99 5.33 0.32
N VAL A 139 12.68 4.62 -0.57
CA VAL A 139 12.59 3.15 -0.60
C VAL A 139 13.35 2.57 0.59
N ARG A 140 12.96 1.37 1.04
CA ARG A 140 13.62 0.70 2.16
C ARG A 140 15.13 0.57 1.92
N GLY A 141 15.93 0.99 2.90
CA GLY A 141 17.39 1.01 2.82
C GLY A 141 17.99 2.37 2.42
N GLN A 142 17.17 3.31 1.94
CA GLN A 142 17.58 4.70 1.73
C GLN A 142 17.08 5.59 2.87
N LEU A 143 17.83 6.66 3.14
CA LEU A 143 17.41 7.72 4.06
C LEU A 143 16.86 8.88 3.23
N HIS A 144 15.86 9.57 3.78
CA HIS A 144 15.40 10.82 3.19
C HIS A 144 16.50 11.88 3.31
N GLU A 145 16.69 12.65 2.24
CA GLU A 145 17.82 13.59 2.10
C GLU A 145 17.75 14.75 3.11
N LEU A 146 16.55 15.27 3.37
CA LEU A 146 16.31 16.39 4.28
C LEU A 146 16.14 16.01 5.75
N ASP A 147 15.50 14.87 6.04
CA ASP A 147 15.25 14.42 7.42
C ASP A 147 15.33 12.91 7.54
N LYS A 148 16.41 12.42 8.16
CA LYS A 148 16.69 10.99 8.34
C LYS A 148 15.67 10.27 9.24
N ARG A 149 14.79 11.01 9.93
CA ARG A 149 13.67 10.45 10.70
C ARG A 149 12.53 9.98 9.80
N ILE A 150 12.44 10.43 8.56
CA ILE A 150 11.39 9.96 7.65
C ILE A 150 11.61 8.48 7.38
N ALA A 151 10.61 7.67 7.72
CA ALA A 151 10.57 6.25 7.46
C ALA A 151 10.43 5.98 5.95
N PRO A 152 10.89 4.82 5.47
CA PRO A 152 10.67 4.45 4.08
C PRO A 152 9.20 4.14 3.81
N SER A 153 8.81 4.29 2.55
CA SER A 153 7.55 3.81 1.97
C SER A 153 7.33 2.32 2.25
N PRO A 154 6.09 1.80 2.21
CA PRO A 154 5.83 0.40 2.55
C PRO A 154 6.37 -0.53 1.47
N ASP A 155 6.70 -1.75 1.87
CA ASP A 155 7.06 -2.82 0.92
C ASP A 155 5.82 -3.52 0.36
N PHE A 156 4.77 -3.62 1.17
CA PHE A 156 3.52 -4.28 0.80
C PHE A 156 2.30 -3.39 1.07
N VAL A 157 1.32 -3.46 0.18
CA VAL A 157 -0.02 -2.89 0.37
C VAL A 157 -1.02 -4.04 0.43
N CYS A 158 -1.71 -4.19 1.54
CA CYS A 158 -2.75 -5.20 1.72
C CYS A 158 -4.13 -4.58 1.54
N LEU A 159 -4.95 -5.18 0.69
CA LEU A 159 -6.33 -4.82 0.42
C LEU A 159 -7.23 -5.98 0.83
N SER A 160 -7.99 -5.81 1.92
CA SER A 160 -8.88 -6.84 2.47
C SER A 160 -10.32 -6.59 2.04
N GLY A 161 -10.95 -7.56 1.39
CA GLY A 161 -12.29 -7.45 0.82
C GLY A 161 -13.39 -7.66 1.85
N LEU A 162 -14.20 -6.63 2.11
CA LEU A 162 -15.41 -6.76 2.93
C LEU A 162 -16.65 -6.82 2.05
N ARG A 163 -16.76 -5.92 1.06
CA ARG A 163 -17.91 -5.83 0.16
C ARG A 163 -17.48 -5.35 -1.23
N ASN A 164 -17.93 -5.98 -2.30
CA ASN A 164 -17.62 -5.55 -3.69
C ASN A 164 -18.75 -5.98 -4.66
N PRO A 165 -19.95 -5.39 -4.56
CA PRO A 165 -21.15 -5.90 -5.23
C PRO A 165 -21.03 -5.88 -6.76
N ASP A 166 -20.37 -4.84 -7.29
CA ASP A 166 -20.18 -4.65 -8.73
C ASP A 166 -18.90 -5.32 -9.27
N GLN A 167 -18.23 -6.12 -8.45
CA GLN A 167 -16.99 -6.83 -8.81
C GLN A 167 -15.91 -5.90 -9.40
N ILE A 168 -15.80 -4.67 -8.88
CA ILE A 168 -14.84 -3.69 -9.39
C ILE A 168 -13.42 -4.19 -9.12
N ALA A 169 -12.67 -4.37 -10.21
CA ALA A 169 -11.31 -4.88 -10.16
C ALA A 169 -10.32 -3.83 -9.63
N THR A 170 -9.39 -4.32 -8.82
CA THR A 170 -8.09 -3.68 -8.59
C THR A 170 -7.20 -4.04 -9.78
N THR A 171 -6.50 -3.07 -10.34
CA THR A 171 -5.50 -3.32 -11.40
C THR A 171 -4.12 -3.38 -10.79
N VAL A 172 -3.30 -4.32 -11.24
CA VAL A 172 -1.89 -4.42 -10.86
C VAL A 172 -1.06 -4.45 -12.13
N MET A 173 0.00 -3.65 -12.19
CA MET A 173 0.94 -3.60 -13.31
C MET A 173 2.27 -4.19 -12.84
N PRO A 174 2.58 -5.46 -13.17
CA PRO A 174 3.84 -6.08 -12.82
C PRO A 174 5.01 -5.33 -13.44
N LEU A 175 5.97 -4.88 -12.62
CA LEU A 175 7.10 -4.07 -13.08
C LEU A 175 7.92 -4.82 -14.14
N SER A 176 8.17 -6.12 -13.96
CA SER A 176 8.91 -6.93 -14.94
C SER A 176 8.26 -6.95 -16.33
N VAL A 177 6.93 -6.99 -16.39
CA VAL A 177 6.18 -6.96 -17.65
C VAL A 177 6.22 -5.56 -18.26
N VAL A 178 6.05 -4.51 -17.44
CA VAL A 178 6.16 -3.11 -17.89
C VAL A 178 7.55 -2.84 -18.48
N LEU A 179 8.62 -3.21 -17.77
CA LEU A 179 10.00 -2.98 -18.21
C LEU A 179 10.34 -3.75 -19.49
N SER A 180 9.68 -4.89 -19.77
CA SER A 180 9.87 -5.63 -21.02
C SER A 180 9.39 -4.88 -22.28
N GLN A 181 8.54 -3.86 -22.10
CA GLN A 181 8.06 -2.99 -23.18
C GLN A 181 8.96 -1.75 -23.40
N LEU A 182 9.98 -1.55 -22.56
CA LEU A 182 10.85 -0.39 -22.61
C LEU A 182 12.20 -0.73 -23.24
N SER A 183 12.83 0.27 -23.87
CA SER A 183 14.20 0.11 -24.34
C SER A 183 15.18 0.15 -23.16
N LYS A 184 16.38 -0.43 -23.34
CA LYS A 184 17.47 -0.31 -22.36
C LYS A 184 17.84 1.15 -22.06
N HIS A 185 17.65 2.04 -23.04
CA HIS A 185 17.86 3.47 -22.86
C HIS A 185 16.81 4.07 -21.92
N ASP A 186 15.52 3.80 -22.16
CA ASP A 186 14.43 4.29 -21.29
C ASP A 186 14.61 3.79 -19.85
N ILE A 187 14.94 2.51 -19.66
CA ILE A 187 15.23 1.95 -18.33
C ILE A 187 16.37 2.71 -17.66
N LYS A 188 17.46 2.99 -18.39
CA LYS A 188 18.59 3.77 -17.87
C LYS A 188 18.18 5.19 -17.49
N GLU A 189 17.35 5.87 -18.28
CA GLU A 189 16.83 7.19 -17.95
C GLU A 189 16.02 7.18 -16.64
N LEU A 190 15.16 6.16 -16.45
CA LEU A 190 14.33 6.02 -15.24
C LEU A 190 15.15 5.77 -13.95
N THR A 191 16.42 5.35 -14.06
CA THR A 191 17.33 5.19 -12.91
C THR A 191 18.02 6.49 -12.47
N LYS A 192 17.96 7.55 -13.28
CA LYS A 192 18.64 8.82 -12.96
C LYS A 192 17.81 9.67 -12.00
N PRO A 193 18.46 10.48 -11.14
CA PRO A 193 17.80 11.46 -10.28
C PRO A 193 17.37 12.69 -11.11
N GLN A 194 16.28 12.58 -11.86
CA GLN A 194 15.81 13.62 -12.79
C GLN A 194 14.29 13.80 -12.83
N TYR A 195 13.56 13.20 -11.88
CA TYR A 195 12.10 13.22 -11.82
C TYR A 195 11.59 13.97 -10.60
N VAL A 196 10.31 14.32 -10.64
CA VAL A 196 9.61 15.02 -9.56
C VAL A 196 8.60 14.10 -8.90
N ILE A 197 8.49 14.13 -7.57
CA ILE A 197 7.44 13.40 -6.85
C ILE A 197 6.74 14.35 -5.87
N ARG A 198 5.41 14.38 -5.95
CA ARG A 198 4.53 15.12 -5.03
C ARG A 198 3.98 14.21 -3.94
N PRO A 199 3.72 14.73 -2.73
CA PRO A 199 2.96 14.00 -1.74
C PRO A 199 1.60 13.54 -2.29
N GLN A 200 1.25 12.27 -2.04
CA GLN A 200 -0.11 11.81 -2.25
C GLN A 200 -1.07 12.58 -1.34
N LYS A 201 -2.29 12.81 -1.81
CA LYS A 201 -3.27 13.68 -1.13
C LYS A 201 -3.58 13.29 0.30
N THR A 202 -3.60 11.98 0.58
CA THR A 202 -3.85 11.44 1.93
C THR A 202 -2.71 11.77 2.90
N PHE A 203 -1.51 12.06 2.41
CA PHE A 203 -0.34 12.47 3.20
C PHE A 203 -0.17 13.99 3.26
N THR A 204 -0.67 14.74 2.27
CA THR A 204 -0.40 16.19 2.14
C THR A 204 -0.77 16.97 3.39
N SER A 205 -1.99 16.77 3.93
CA SER A 205 -2.45 17.50 5.11
C SER A 205 -1.63 17.17 6.36
N GLY A 206 -1.28 15.90 6.57
CA GLY A 206 -0.48 15.49 7.73
C GLY A 206 0.96 15.96 7.64
N LEU A 207 1.58 15.91 6.46
CA LEU A 207 2.92 16.48 6.24
C LEU A 207 2.95 17.98 6.54
N LYS A 208 1.94 18.73 6.09
CA LYS A 208 1.80 20.16 6.39
C LYS A 208 1.57 20.43 7.88
N LEU A 209 0.81 19.58 8.56
CA LEU A 209 0.60 19.71 10.00
C LEU A 209 1.89 19.46 10.79
N ILE A 210 2.68 18.45 10.39
CA ILE A 210 3.91 18.04 11.08
C ILE A 210 5.07 19.00 10.80
N PHE A 211 5.23 19.41 9.54
CA PHE A 211 6.40 20.18 9.12
C PHE A 211 6.12 21.66 8.84
N GLY A 212 4.85 22.05 8.69
CA GLY A 212 4.43 23.38 8.24
C GLY A 212 4.26 23.48 6.72
N ASP A 213 3.33 24.34 6.28
CA ASP A 213 2.96 24.51 4.86
C ASP A 213 4.12 24.91 3.95
N THR A 214 5.09 25.65 4.47
CA THR A 214 6.24 26.16 3.70
C THR A 214 7.46 25.25 3.78
N SER A 215 7.39 24.13 4.52
CA SER A 215 8.51 23.21 4.64
C SER A 215 8.78 22.48 3.31
N PRO A 216 10.05 22.33 2.90
CA PRO A 216 10.41 21.49 1.76
C PRO A 216 9.87 20.05 1.85
N LEU A 217 9.66 19.52 3.07
CA LEU A 217 9.08 18.20 3.34
C LEU A 217 7.56 18.10 3.11
N ALA A 218 6.92 19.22 2.74
CA ALA A 218 5.52 19.29 2.33
C ALA A 218 5.37 19.77 0.86
N GLN A 219 6.48 19.89 0.13
CA GLN A 219 6.54 20.40 -1.24
C GLN A 219 6.97 19.31 -2.23
N PRO A 220 6.79 19.49 -3.55
CA PRO A 220 7.29 18.54 -4.54
C PRO A 220 8.80 18.33 -4.41
N MET A 221 9.26 17.08 -4.35
CA MET A 221 10.68 16.75 -4.38
C MET A 221 11.16 16.63 -5.82
N LYS A 222 12.32 17.23 -6.10
CA LYS A 222 13.02 17.15 -7.38
C LYS A 222 14.18 16.16 -7.27
N ASP A 223 14.84 15.87 -8.39
CA ASP A 223 16.03 15.00 -8.43
C ASP A 223 15.79 13.58 -7.91
N ILE A 224 14.58 13.06 -8.12
CA ILE A 224 14.23 11.70 -7.68
C ILE A 224 14.45 10.71 -8.83
N GLN A 225 14.91 9.51 -8.50
CA GLN A 225 14.93 8.36 -9.41
C GLN A 225 13.63 7.55 -9.28
N LEU A 226 13.16 6.94 -10.38
CA LEU A 226 11.97 6.09 -10.36
C LEU A 226 12.32 4.61 -10.20
N LEU A 227 13.41 4.17 -10.85
CA LEU A 227 13.91 2.79 -10.76
C LEU A 227 15.16 2.71 -9.87
N PHE A 228 15.23 1.63 -9.09
CA PHE A 228 16.33 1.32 -8.19
C PHE A 228 16.82 -0.09 -8.49
N GLU A 229 18.13 -0.27 -8.73
CA GLU A 229 18.71 -1.60 -8.89
C GLU A 229 18.58 -2.38 -7.58
N ALA A 230 18.01 -3.59 -7.65
CA ALA A 230 17.76 -4.44 -6.49
C ALA A 230 17.86 -5.93 -6.87
N GLY A 231 18.88 -6.61 -6.35
CA GLY A 231 19.18 -7.99 -6.74
C GLY A 231 19.46 -8.09 -8.24
N ASP A 232 18.81 -9.02 -8.93
CA ASP A 232 18.91 -9.21 -10.38
C ASP A 232 17.90 -8.37 -11.19
N GLY A 233 17.21 -7.41 -10.56
CA GLY A 233 16.17 -6.62 -11.19
C GLY A 233 16.07 -5.20 -10.66
N TYR A 234 14.85 -4.65 -10.68
CA TYR A 234 14.57 -3.29 -10.26
C TYR A 234 13.45 -3.24 -9.23
N TRP A 235 13.52 -2.26 -8.35
CA TRP A 235 12.39 -1.74 -7.60
C TRP A 235 11.87 -0.45 -8.23
N ILE A 236 10.59 -0.18 -8.05
CA ILE A 236 9.92 1.03 -8.54
C ILE A 236 9.50 1.95 -7.37
N ARG A 237 9.55 3.25 -7.63
CA ARG A 237 8.91 4.32 -6.86
C ARG A 237 8.28 5.28 -7.85
N TYR A 238 6.96 5.24 -8.03
CA TYR A 238 6.31 5.95 -9.12
C TYR A 238 4.97 6.57 -8.75
N SER A 239 4.76 7.77 -9.26
CA SER A 239 3.46 8.45 -9.33
C SER A 239 3.38 9.27 -10.62
N HIS A 240 2.19 9.65 -11.04
CA HIS A 240 2.00 10.48 -12.23
C HIS A 240 2.55 11.91 -12.10
N SER A 241 2.98 12.34 -10.90
CA SER A 241 3.72 13.60 -10.78
C SER A 241 5.15 13.51 -11.32
N ALA A 242 5.64 12.30 -11.63
CA ALA A 242 6.96 12.06 -12.22
C ALA A 242 7.15 12.75 -13.56
N SER A 243 6.09 12.90 -14.36
CA SER A 243 6.12 13.61 -15.64
C SER A 243 6.14 15.13 -15.49
N ASP A 244 5.92 15.67 -14.30
CA ASP A 244 5.90 17.12 -14.04
C ASP A 244 7.33 17.69 -13.88
N SER A 245 8.35 17.03 -14.44
CA SER A 245 9.73 17.48 -14.30
C SER A 245 9.98 18.72 -15.16
N ASP A 246 10.37 19.82 -14.54
CA ASP A 246 10.91 21.02 -15.20
C ASP A 246 12.30 20.77 -15.83
N TYR A 247 12.82 19.55 -15.77
CA TYR A 247 14.07 19.19 -16.40
C TYR A 247 13.90 19.25 -17.91
N ASP A 248 14.72 20.07 -18.57
CA ASP A 248 14.82 20.24 -20.03
C ASP A 248 15.41 18.98 -20.71
N SER A 249 15.04 17.80 -20.22
CA SER A 249 15.51 16.49 -20.67
C SER A 249 14.36 15.79 -21.38
N GLU A 250 14.28 16.01 -22.69
CA GLU A 250 13.35 15.30 -23.59
C GLU A 250 13.41 13.78 -23.40
N ALA A 251 14.59 13.24 -23.07
CA ALA A 251 14.81 11.83 -22.78
C ALA A 251 14.11 11.37 -21.49
N ALA A 252 14.14 12.16 -20.41
CA ALA A 252 13.48 11.83 -19.16
C ALA A 252 11.96 11.77 -19.33
N THR A 253 11.41 12.81 -19.96
CA THR A 253 9.97 12.92 -20.26
C THR A 253 9.52 11.76 -21.14
N SER A 254 10.24 11.50 -22.24
CA SER A 254 9.94 10.38 -23.15
C SER A 254 9.97 9.04 -22.44
N ALA A 255 10.94 8.80 -21.56
CA ALA A 255 11.04 7.55 -20.80
C ALA A 255 9.87 7.38 -19.81
N ALA A 256 9.47 8.45 -19.12
CA ALA A 256 8.33 8.43 -18.20
C ALA A 256 7.00 8.23 -18.94
N GLU A 257 6.80 8.88 -20.09
CA GLU A 257 5.62 8.70 -20.93
C GLU A 257 5.52 7.26 -21.48
N ARG A 258 6.63 6.70 -21.97
CA ARG A 258 6.67 5.30 -22.43
C ARG A 258 6.40 4.32 -21.30
N PHE A 259 6.95 4.58 -20.11
CA PHE A 259 6.65 3.80 -18.91
C PHE A 259 5.17 3.84 -18.57
N GLU A 260 4.56 5.02 -18.63
CA GLU A 260 3.13 5.21 -18.39
C GLU A 260 2.27 4.47 -19.42
N GLN A 261 2.62 4.54 -20.70
CA GLN A 261 1.94 3.78 -21.76
C GLN A 261 2.08 2.27 -21.58
N ALA A 262 3.27 1.80 -21.20
CA ALA A 262 3.49 0.39 -20.89
C ALA A 262 2.67 -0.08 -19.68
N CYS A 263 2.49 0.75 -18.66
CA CYS A 263 1.60 0.43 -17.53
C CYS A 263 0.13 0.24 -17.97
N LEU A 264 -0.36 1.02 -18.94
CA LEU A 264 -1.73 0.89 -19.44
C LEU A 264 -1.95 -0.44 -20.19
N THR A 265 -0.93 -0.95 -20.89
CA THR A 265 -1.03 -2.19 -21.67
C THR A 265 -0.70 -3.45 -20.85
N CYS A 266 0.05 -3.32 -19.75
CA CYS A 266 0.56 -4.44 -18.95
C CYS A 266 -0.22 -4.68 -17.65
N SER A 267 -1.48 -4.25 -17.58
CA SER A 267 -2.29 -4.38 -16.36
C SER A 267 -2.98 -5.75 -16.25
N THR A 268 -2.97 -6.31 -15.04
CA THR A 268 -3.76 -7.48 -14.65
C THR A 268 -4.90 -7.03 -13.74
N ALA A 269 -6.12 -7.45 -14.04
CA ALA A 269 -7.30 -7.16 -13.22
C ALA A 269 -7.52 -8.26 -12.17
N VAL A 270 -7.69 -7.86 -10.91
CA VAL A 270 -8.00 -8.75 -9.79
C VAL A 270 -9.26 -8.27 -9.09
N VAL A 271 -10.30 -9.10 -9.10
CA VAL A 271 -11.50 -8.85 -8.30
C VAL A 271 -11.25 -9.38 -6.89
N ILE A 272 -11.29 -8.47 -5.91
CA ILE A 272 -11.18 -8.82 -4.49
C ILE A 272 -12.60 -9.11 -3.99
N ALA A 273 -12.91 -10.38 -3.74
CA ALA A 273 -14.19 -10.80 -3.19
C ALA A 273 -14.24 -10.58 -1.66
N PRO A 274 -15.45 -10.57 -1.04
CA PRO A 274 -15.56 -10.64 0.41
C PRO A 274 -14.77 -11.82 0.98
N GLY A 275 -13.90 -11.55 1.97
CA GLY A 275 -13.02 -12.53 2.61
C GLY A 275 -11.65 -12.69 1.94
N ASP A 276 -11.43 -12.09 0.76
CA ASP A 276 -10.13 -12.12 0.11
C ASP A 276 -9.16 -11.09 0.69
N ILE A 277 -7.86 -11.38 0.60
CA ILE A 277 -6.79 -10.41 0.80
C ILE A 277 -5.92 -10.38 -0.45
N LEU A 278 -5.78 -9.20 -1.06
CA LEU A 278 -4.79 -8.94 -2.10
C LEU A 278 -3.60 -8.20 -1.48
N ILE A 279 -2.41 -8.79 -1.59
CA ILE A 279 -1.15 -8.17 -1.17
C ILE A 279 -0.42 -7.75 -2.43
N VAL A 280 -0.22 -6.45 -2.63
CA VAL A 280 0.61 -5.91 -3.72
C VAL A 280 2.00 -5.67 -3.17
N ASN A 281 3.03 -6.17 -3.88
CA ASN A 281 4.41 -5.80 -3.58
C ASN A 281 4.68 -4.42 -4.19
N ASN A 282 4.75 -3.40 -3.33
CA ASN A 282 4.92 -1.99 -3.70
C ASN A 282 6.29 -1.69 -4.32
N ARG A 283 7.20 -2.68 -4.38
CA ARG A 283 8.49 -2.61 -5.07
C ARG A 283 8.46 -3.22 -6.46
N LEU A 284 7.56 -4.16 -6.72
CA LEU A 284 7.54 -4.99 -7.93
C LEU A 284 6.26 -4.82 -8.76
N GLY A 285 5.30 -4.06 -8.26
CA GLY A 285 4.06 -3.78 -8.96
C GLY A 285 3.54 -2.39 -8.63
N LEU A 286 2.94 -1.76 -9.63
CA LEU A 286 2.07 -0.61 -9.42
C LEU A 286 0.65 -1.13 -9.28
N HIS A 287 -0.21 -0.36 -8.61
CA HIS A 287 -1.61 -0.71 -8.53
C HIS A 287 -2.53 0.49 -8.78
N GLY A 288 -3.75 0.17 -9.19
CA GLY A 288 -4.82 1.10 -9.46
C GLY A 288 -6.16 0.39 -9.27
N ARG A 289 -7.24 0.97 -9.80
CA ARG A 289 -8.55 0.33 -9.77
C ARG A 289 -9.45 0.83 -10.89
N GLY A 290 -10.46 0.03 -11.23
CA GLY A 290 -11.54 0.44 -12.14
C GLY A 290 -12.40 1.57 -11.58
N VAL A 291 -13.39 2.02 -12.37
CA VAL A 291 -14.38 2.99 -11.87
C VAL A 291 -15.23 2.30 -10.81
N VAL A 292 -15.30 2.86 -9.61
CA VAL A 292 -16.12 2.32 -8.51
C VAL A 292 -17.57 2.72 -8.69
N GLY A 293 -17.80 3.99 -9.01
CA GLY A 293 -19.15 4.54 -9.16
C GLY A 293 -19.99 4.43 -7.88
N GLY A 294 -21.31 4.48 -8.06
CA GLY A 294 -22.29 4.24 -7.01
C GLY A 294 -22.42 5.34 -5.96
N GLU A 295 -23.43 5.17 -5.11
CA GLU A 295 -23.68 6.02 -3.95
C GLU A 295 -22.83 5.59 -2.76
N ALA A 296 -22.47 6.57 -1.93
CA ALA A 296 -21.66 6.34 -0.74
C ALA A 296 -22.50 5.89 0.46
N GLY A 297 -21.98 4.90 1.18
CA GLY A 297 -22.64 4.28 2.32
C GLY A 297 -23.40 3.00 1.97
N GLY A 298 -24.28 2.54 2.86
CA GLY A 298 -25.17 1.40 2.61
C GLY A 298 -24.42 0.11 2.24
N THR A 299 -24.66 -0.42 1.05
CA THR A 299 -24.05 -1.67 0.56
C THR A 299 -22.96 -1.43 -0.49
N SER A 300 -22.43 -0.21 -0.59
CA SER A 300 -21.36 0.14 -1.53
C SER A 300 -20.06 -0.64 -1.30
N ARG A 301 -19.18 -0.65 -2.31
CA ARG A 301 -17.86 -1.30 -2.25
C ARG A 301 -17.07 -0.84 -1.01
N TRP A 302 -16.51 -1.81 -0.29
CA TRP A 302 -15.74 -1.61 0.93
C TRP A 302 -14.56 -2.58 0.99
N LEU A 303 -13.36 -2.01 0.94
CA LEU A 303 -12.12 -2.72 1.28
C LEU A 303 -11.45 -2.05 2.48
N LEU A 304 -10.58 -2.78 3.19
CA LEU A 304 -9.62 -2.18 4.13
C LEU A 304 -8.23 -2.15 3.49
N ARG A 305 -7.50 -1.05 3.70
CA ARG A 305 -6.08 -0.95 3.36
C ARG A 305 -5.21 -1.02 4.61
N THR A 306 -4.12 -1.75 4.50
CA THR A 306 -3.05 -1.86 5.51
C THR A 306 -1.70 -1.92 4.83
N TYR A 307 -0.65 -1.47 5.51
CA TYR A 307 0.71 -1.52 4.98
C TYR A 307 1.60 -2.52 5.72
N GLY A 308 2.51 -3.13 4.96
CA GLY A 308 3.59 -3.96 5.45
C GLY A 308 4.95 -3.36 5.14
N LEU A 309 5.85 -3.39 6.12
CA LEU A 309 7.25 -3.01 5.95
C LEU A 309 8.12 -3.93 6.78
N ASP A 310 9.24 -4.40 6.24
CA ASP A 310 10.26 -5.03 7.07
C ASP A 310 11.04 -3.96 7.83
N THR A 311 10.77 -3.86 9.14
CA THR A 311 11.26 -2.75 9.94
C THR A 311 12.55 -3.04 10.72
N ARG A 312 13.17 -4.23 10.54
CA ARG A 312 14.33 -4.69 11.31
C ARG A 312 15.55 -3.75 11.23
N LYS A 313 15.64 -2.97 10.16
CA LYS A 313 16.74 -2.02 9.90
C LYS A 313 16.33 -0.55 10.10
N LEU A 314 15.13 -0.26 10.60
CA LEU A 314 14.73 1.12 10.87
C LEU A 314 15.47 1.68 12.09
N ASN A 315 15.84 2.95 11.99
CA ASN A 315 16.32 3.71 13.14
C ASN A 315 15.14 3.96 14.11
N PRO A 316 15.35 3.87 15.44
CA PRO A 316 14.32 4.24 16.42
C PRO A 316 13.67 5.61 16.18
N ALA A 317 14.42 6.58 15.66
CA ALA A 317 13.92 7.92 15.35
C ALA A 317 12.96 7.97 14.13
N GLN A 318 12.81 6.87 13.39
CA GLN A 318 11.84 6.72 12.30
C GLN A 318 10.46 6.23 12.79
N ARG A 319 10.28 6.13 14.10
CA ARG A 319 9.04 5.72 14.75
C ARG A 319 8.57 6.80 15.69
N TYR A 320 7.27 6.86 15.88
CA TYR A 320 6.72 7.58 17.02
C TYR A 320 6.90 6.76 18.30
N LEU A 321 7.26 7.42 19.40
CA LEU A 321 7.47 6.76 20.70
C LEU A 321 6.17 6.33 21.37
N ASP A 322 5.04 6.93 20.98
CA ASP A 322 3.72 6.69 21.56
C ASP A 322 2.94 5.55 20.88
N SER A 323 3.53 4.88 19.89
CA SER A 323 2.86 3.86 19.10
C SER A 323 3.82 2.74 18.65
N PRO A 324 3.39 1.46 18.74
CA PRO A 324 4.24 0.34 18.32
C PRO A 324 4.34 0.19 16.78
N TYR A 325 3.42 0.80 16.02
CA TYR A 325 3.31 0.62 14.56
C TYR A 325 3.40 1.91 13.73
N LYS A 326 3.22 3.08 14.36
CA LYS A 326 3.17 4.38 13.66
C LYS A 326 4.58 4.87 13.35
N LEU A 327 4.87 5.01 12.06
CA LEU A 327 6.13 5.51 11.55
C LEU A 327 6.06 7.02 11.33
N PHE A 328 7.22 7.68 11.46
CA PHE A 328 7.37 9.10 11.17
C PHE A 328 7.54 9.34 9.67
N PRO A 329 6.96 10.40 9.08
CA PRO A 329 6.07 11.38 9.69
C PRO A 329 4.63 10.88 9.74
#